data_AF-A0A947FXL4-F1
#
_entry.id   AF-A0A947FXL4-F1
#
_cell.length_a   1.000
_cell.length_b   1.000
_cell.length_c   1.000
_cell.angle_alpha   90.00
_cell.angle_beta   90.00
_cell.angle_gamma   90.00
#
_symmetry.space_group_name_H-M   'P 1'
#
loop_
_entity.id
_entity.type
_entity.pdbx_description
1 polymer ?
#
loop_
_entity_poly.entity_id
_entity_poly.type
_entity_poly.pdbx_seq_one_letter_code
_entity_poly.pdbx_strand_id
1 'polypeptide(L)'
;MDVVALNPSEVVGPYDTSSFGRLFFLLRDGDLPAVSPGNIQVTHVHDVVRAHLDAVTRGQSGERYLLTGDEITFPDFVREIARVSDAKEPMTAPAWVFKVYARVSVMVAAITGKEPDVTPEIATSMSDTGRTFVCDKAIRELGYRTQAPKVAIQDNYDWLRNEGLLA
;
A
#
# COMPACT_ATOMS: atom_id res chain seq x y z
N MET A 1 -22.15 -20.25 9.76
CA MET A 1 -22.39 -18.80 9.66
C MET A 1 -22.30 -18.45 8.19
N ASP A 2 -23.23 -17.63 7.69
CA ASP A 2 -23.22 -17.21 6.29
C ASP A 2 -22.32 -15.97 6.13
N VAL A 3 -21.05 -16.20 5.81
CA VAL A 3 -20.01 -15.15 5.75
C VAL A 3 -19.15 -15.37 4.53
N VAL A 4 -18.95 -14.31 3.75
CA VAL A 4 -17.97 -14.25 2.66
C VAL A 4 -16.87 -13.28 3.09
N ALA A 5 -15.61 -13.72 3.10
CA ALA A 5 -14.49 -12.88 3.49
C ALA A 5 -13.68 -12.42 2.27
N LEU A 6 -13.47 -11.11 2.15
CA LEU A 6 -12.60 -10.51 1.14
C LEU A 6 -11.37 -9.93 1.84
N ASN A 7 -10.18 -10.26 1.34
CA ASN A 7 -8.90 -9.92 1.97
C ASN A 7 -8.08 -9.11 0.96
N PRO A 8 -8.26 -7.78 0.90
CA PRO A 8 -7.46 -6.93 0.04
C PRO A 8 -6.00 -6.85 0.51
N SER A 9 -5.10 -6.65 -0.46
CA SER A 9 -3.71 -6.24 -0.20
C SER A 9 -3.63 -4.71 -0.02
N GLU A 10 -2.51 -4.10 -0.42
CA GLU A 10 -2.31 -2.65 -0.33
C GLU A 10 -3.29 -1.90 -1.24
N VAL A 11 -4.34 -1.33 -0.65
CA VAL A 11 -5.39 -0.60 -1.37
C VAL A 11 -4.91 0.81 -1.69
N VAL A 12 -4.90 1.16 -2.98
CA VAL A 12 -4.47 2.47 -3.48
C VAL A 12 -5.54 3.01 -4.44
N GLY A 13 -5.78 4.31 -4.39
CA GLY A 13 -6.72 4.99 -5.28
C GLY A 13 -7.27 6.26 -4.63
N PRO A 14 -8.27 6.90 -5.27
CA PRO A 14 -8.89 8.12 -4.77
C PRO A 14 -9.53 7.92 -3.39
N TYR A 15 -9.78 9.03 -2.70
CA TYR A 15 -10.37 9.10 -1.35
C TYR A 15 -9.45 8.62 -0.22
N ASP A 16 -8.15 8.48 -0.47
CA ASP A 16 -7.14 8.18 0.54
C ASP A 16 -6.20 9.38 0.78
N THR A 17 -6.22 9.92 2.00
CA THR A 17 -5.31 10.99 2.43
C THR A 17 -4.34 10.56 3.53
N SER A 18 -4.46 9.33 4.05
CA SER A 18 -3.82 8.93 5.30
C SER A 18 -2.98 7.66 5.21
N SER A 19 -3.30 6.77 4.27
CA SER A 19 -2.56 5.53 4.02
C SER A 19 -1.48 5.79 2.96
N PHE A 20 -1.58 5.20 1.76
CA PHE A 20 -0.64 5.43 0.68
C PHE A 20 -0.76 6.84 0.08
N GLY A 21 -1.95 7.45 0.17
CA GLY A 21 -2.17 8.85 -0.17
C GLY A 21 -1.29 9.80 0.64
N ARG A 22 -0.88 9.43 1.85
CA ARG A 22 0.04 10.23 2.68
C ARG A 22 1.40 10.43 2.03
N LEU A 23 1.85 9.49 1.19
CA LEU A 23 3.14 9.56 0.53
C LEU A 23 3.26 10.77 -0.41
N PHE A 24 2.16 11.20 -1.03
CA PHE A 24 2.15 12.41 -1.86
C PHE A 24 2.51 13.65 -1.05
N PHE A 25 1.96 13.80 0.16
CA PHE A 25 2.25 14.93 1.04
C PHE A 25 3.69 14.86 1.56
N LEU A 26 4.15 13.69 2.01
CA LEU A 26 5.51 13.54 2.50
C LEU A 26 6.57 13.83 1.43
N LEU A 27 6.29 13.48 0.17
CA LEU A 27 7.18 13.80 -0.95
C LEU A 27 7.16 15.29 -1.30
N ARG A 28 5.97 15.92 -1.33
CA ARG A 28 5.81 17.37 -1.53
C ARG A 28 6.57 18.16 -0.46
N ASP A 29 6.45 17.75 0.80
CA ASP A 29 7.00 18.48 1.95
C ASP A 29 8.50 18.15 2.18
N GLY A 30 9.05 17.15 1.47
CA GLY A 30 10.44 16.72 1.62
C GLY A 30 10.71 15.88 2.87
N ASP A 31 9.65 15.40 3.53
CA ASP A 31 9.68 14.63 4.78
C ASP A 31 9.89 13.12 4.57
N LEU A 32 10.06 12.67 3.32
CA LEU A 32 10.38 11.28 2.97
C LEU A 32 11.77 11.17 2.32
N PRO A 33 12.88 11.21 3.07
CA PRO A 33 14.23 11.15 2.50
C PRO A 33 14.62 9.75 2.02
N ALA A 34 14.04 8.69 2.60
CA ALA A 34 14.34 7.31 2.25
C ALA A 34 13.17 6.34 2.46
N VAL A 35 13.17 5.24 1.70
CA VAL A 35 12.16 4.17 1.74
C VAL A 35 12.80 2.80 1.91
N SER A 36 12.04 1.83 2.43
CA SER A 36 12.49 0.46 2.63
C SER A 36 12.57 -0.32 1.30
N PRO A 37 13.37 -1.40 1.21
CA PRO A 37 13.62 -2.10 -0.05
C PRO A 37 12.62 -3.22 -0.37
N GLY A 38 11.54 -3.39 0.40
CA GLY A 38 10.59 -4.50 0.26
C GLY A 38 9.66 -4.41 -0.95
N ASN A 39 8.80 -5.43 -1.10
CA ASN A 39 7.78 -5.51 -2.15
C ASN A 39 6.38 -5.34 -1.57
N ILE A 40 5.46 -4.85 -2.42
CA ILE A 40 4.03 -4.74 -2.12
C ILE A 40 3.19 -5.24 -3.30
N GLN A 41 1.94 -5.60 -3.05
CA GLN A 41 0.96 -5.86 -4.10
C GLN A 41 -0.11 -4.77 -4.06
N VAL A 42 -0.12 -3.93 -5.09
CA VAL A 42 -1.01 -2.78 -5.16
C VAL A 42 -2.34 -3.20 -5.76
N THR A 43 -3.42 -2.92 -5.04
CA THR A 43 -4.78 -3.16 -5.49
C THR A 43 -5.52 -1.84 -5.62
N HIS A 44 -6.16 -1.62 -6.77
CA HIS A 44 -6.96 -0.42 -7.00
C HIS A 44 -8.24 -0.42 -6.14
N VAL A 45 -8.56 0.68 -5.45
CA VAL A 45 -9.75 0.80 -4.57
C VAL A 45 -11.06 0.42 -5.27
N HIS A 46 -11.28 0.89 -6.50
CA HIS A 46 -12.45 0.53 -7.31
C HIS A 46 -12.55 -0.98 -7.62
N ASP A 47 -11.44 -1.69 -7.77
CA ASP A 47 -11.48 -3.15 -7.99
C ASP A 47 -11.86 -3.89 -6.71
N VAL A 48 -11.41 -3.40 -5.54
CA VAL A 48 -11.88 -3.89 -4.23
C VAL A 48 -13.39 -3.68 -4.08
N VAL A 49 -13.88 -2.49 -4.40
CA VAL A 49 -15.32 -2.17 -4.31
C VAL A 49 -16.13 -3.08 -5.23
N ARG A 50 -15.70 -3.25 -6.49
CA ARG A 50 -16.36 -4.17 -7.44
C ARG A 50 -16.38 -5.60 -6.92
N ALA A 51 -15.26 -6.09 -6.38
CA ALA A 51 -15.20 -7.43 -5.80
C ALA A 51 -16.18 -7.62 -4.64
N HIS A 52 -16.36 -6.61 -3.78
CA HIS A 52 -17.35 -6.66 -2.70
C HIS A 52 -18.79 -6.72 -3.24
N LEU A 53 -19.09 -5.93 -4.28
CA LEU A 53 -20.41 -5.96 -4.93
C LEU A 53 -20.67 -7.32 -5.60
N ASP A 54 -19.69 -7.86 -6.31
CA ASP A 54 -19.79 -9.17 -6.97
C ASP A 54 -19.94 -10.30 -5.94
N ALA A 55 -19.25 -10.21 -4.80
CA ALA A 55 -19.35 -11.20 -3.73
C ALA A 55 -20.75 -11.31 -3.11
N VAL A 56 -21.58 -10.26 -3.17
CA VAL A 56 -22.98 -10.33 -2.70
C VAL A 56 -23.78 -11.37 -3.49
N THR A 57 -23.50 -11.53 -4.79
CA THR A 57 -24.27 -12.42 -5.67
C THR A 57 -23.53 -13.69 -6.06
N ARG A 58 -22.20 -13.65 -6.09
CA ARG A 58 -21.33 -14.75 -6.56
C ARG A 58 -20.50 -15.38 -5.46
N GLY A 59 -20.32 -14.68 -4.34
CA GLY A 59 -19.53 -15.14 -3.21
C GLY A 59 -20.13 -16.39 -2.59
N GLN A 60 -19.26 -17.33 -2.22
CA GLN A 60 -19.66 -18.58 -1.59
C GLN A 60 -19.56 -18.49 -0.07
N SER A 61 -20.59 -18.96 0.62
CA SER A 61 -20.65 -18.95 2.07
C SER A 61 -19.50 -19.73 2.70
N GLY A 62 -18.82 -19.14 3.69
CA GLY A 62 -17.65 -19.71 4.35
C GLY A 62 -16.33 -19.53 3.59
N GLU A 63 -16.37 -19.01 2.37
CA GLU A 63 -15.18 -18.85 1.55
C GLU A 63 -14.44 -17.52 1.80
N ARG A 64 -13.15 -17.57 1.46
CA ARG A 64 -12.24 -16.41 1.50
C ARG A 64 -11.67 -16.14 0.12
N TYR A 65 -11.57 -14.86 -0.22
CA TYR A 65 -11.03 -14.36 -1.49
C TYR A 65 -9.88 -13.40 -1.20
N LEU A 66 -8.73 -13.62 -1.82
CA LEU A 66 -7.63 -12.65 -1.82
C LEU A 66 -7.87 -11.66 -2.95
N LEU A 67 -7.85 -10.37 -2.62
CA LEU A 67 -7.94 -9.28 -3.59
C LEU A 67 -6.57 -8.63 -3.69
N THR A 68 -5.65 -9.35 -4.33
CA THR A 68 -4.29 -8.86 -4.58
C THR A 68 -4.18 -8.36 -6.01
N GLY A 69 -3.36 -7.34 -6.23
CA GLY A 69 -3.03 -6.84 -7.55
C GLY A 69 -1.58 -7.16 -7.93
N ASP A 70 -1.06 -6.37 -8.86
CA ASP A 70 0.27 -6.58 -9.39
C ASP A 70 1.33 -6.25 -8.33
N GLU A 71 2.38 -7.07 -8.29
CA GLU A 71 3.52 -6.84 -7.43
C GLU A 71 4.41 -5.71 -7.98
N ILE A 72 4.90 -4.87 -7.08
CA ILE A 72 5.87 -3.81 -7.36
C ILE A 72 6.81 -3.67 -6.16
N THR A 73 8.06 -3.29 -6.40
CA THR A 73 8.95 -2.93 -5.28
C THR A 73 8.45 -1.64 -4.64
N PHE A 74 8.49 -1.55 -3.31
CA PHE A 74 8.10 -0.33 -2.62
C PHE A 74 8.92 0.90 -3.08
N PRO A 75 10.23 0.79 -3.36
CA PRO A 75 10.97 1.87 -3.99
C PRO A 75 10.43 2.30 -5.35
N ASP A 76 10.11 1.36 -6.26
CA ASP A 76 9.55 1.70 -7.58
C ASP A 76 8.16 2.34 -7.45
N PHE A 77 7.36 1.87 -6.49
CA PHE A 77 6.06 2.45 -6.17
C PHE A 77 6.18 3.92 -5.74
N VAL A 78 7.09 4.23 -4.81
CA VAL A 78 7.28 5.62 -4.35
C VAL A 78 7.96 6.49 -5.42
N ARG A 79 8.85 5.94 -6.25
CA ARG A 79 9.40 6.67 -7.41
C ARG A 79 8.31 7.02 -8.42
N GLU A 80 7.36 6.12 -8.67
CA GLU A 80 6.23 6.42 -9.55
C GLU A 80 5.33 7.53 -8.97
N ILE A 81 5.10 7.55 -7.66
CA ILE A 81 4.40 8.66 -6.98
C ILE A 81 5.18 9.97 -7.16
N ALA A 82 6.49 9.96 -6.90
CA ALA A 82 7.36 11.14 -7.06
C ALA A 82 7.33 11.66 -8.50
N ARG A 83 7.38 10.76 -9.49
CA ARG A 83 7.29 11.09 -10.92
C ARG A 83 5.97 11.78 -11.28
N VAL A 84 4.85 11.26 -10.79
CA VAL A 84 3.51 11.82 -11.09
C VAL A 84 3.29 13.17 -10.37
N SER A 85 3.89 13.35 -9.20
CA SER A 85 3.78 14.58 -8.39
C SER A 85 4.86 15.63 -8.66
N ASP A 86 5.79 15.38 -9.60
CA ASP A 86 6.97 16.23 -9.87
C ASP A 86 7.80 16.50 -8.61
N ALA A 87 7.88 15.50 -7.72
CA ALA A 87 8.59 15.58 -6.45
C ALA A 87 9.97 14.90 -6.53
N LYS A 88 10.84 15.23 -5.58
CA LYS A 88 12.16 14.60 -5.48
C LYS A 88 12.03 13.13 -5.07
N GLU A 89 12.70 12.25 -5.80
CA GLU A 89 12.74 10.82 -5.47
C GLU A 89 13.49 10.55 -4.15
N PRO A 90 12.94 9.67 -3.27
CA PRO A 90 13.61 9.24 -2.05
C PRO A 90 14.70 8.22 -2.34
N MET A 91 15.70 8.14 -1.46
CA MET A 91 16.70 7.09 -1.52
C MET A 91 16.12 5.73 -1.10
N THR A 92 16.63 4.64 -1.68
CA THR A 92 16.34 3.30 -1.16
C THR A 92 17.36 2.96 -0.08
N ALA A 93 16.91 2.82 1.17
CA ALA A 93 17.78 2.45 2.27
C ALA A 93 17.94 0.92 2.32
N PRO A 94 19.16 0.40 2.60
CA PRO A 94 19.35 -1.02 2.85
C PRO A 94 18.51 -1.51 4.04
N ALA A 95 18.04 -2.76 3.98
CA ALA A 95 17.19 -3.34 5.03
C ALA A 95 17.81 -3.26 6.44
N TRP A 96 19.14 -3.35 6.55
CA TRP A 96 19.83 -3.23 7.84
C TRP A 96 19.71 -1.83 8.44
N VAL A 97 19.69 -0.78 7.62
CA VAL A 97 19.52 0.62 8.06
C VAL A 97 18.12 0.78 8.66
N PHE A 98 17.09 0.29 7.98
CA PHE A 98 15.71 0.32 8.47
C PHE A 98 15.54 -0.46 9.78
N LYS A 99 16.18 -1.63 9.90
CA LYS A 99 16.16 -2.43 11.15
C LYS A 99 16.85 -1.73 12.32
N VAL A 100 17.94 -0.99 12.07
CA VAL A 100 18.61 -0.18 13.10
C VAL A 100 17.71 0.99 13.51
N TYR A 101 17.14 1.72 12.56
CA TYR A 101 16.20 2.81 12.81
C TYR A 101 15.00 2.36 13.67
N ALA A 102 14.42 1.20 13.34
CA ALA A 102 13.30 0.64 14.09
C ALA A 102 13.67 0.31 15.55
N ARG A 103 14.86 -0.28 15.78
CA ARG A 103 15.34 -0.55 17.15
C ARG A 103 15.56 0.74 17.94
N VAL A 104 16.15 1.76 17.32
CA VAL A 104 16.33 3.07 17.96
C VAL A 104 14.99 3.70 18.31
N SER A 105 14.02 3.63 17.40
CA SER A 105 12.65 4.16 17.61
C SER A 105 11.99 3.51 18.82
N VAL A 106 12.08 2.19 18.97
CA VAL A 106 11.55 1.47 20.15
C VAL A 106 12.28 1.87 21.45
N MET A 107 13.60 2.06 21.41
CA MET A 107 14.34 2.52 22.59
C MET A 107 13.93 3.94 23.02
N VAL A 108 13.73 4.84 22.06
CA VAL A 108 13.25 6.22 22.33
C VAL A 108 11.81 6.19 22.83
N ALA A 109 10.95 5.36 22.26
CA ALA A 109 9.59 5.14 22.72
C ALA A 109 9.54 4.67 24.18
N ALA A 110 10.42 3.73 24.56
CA ALA A 110 10.51 3.24 25.93
C ALA A 110 10.90 4.33 26.95
N ILE A 111 11.65 5.35 26.52
CA ILE A 111 12.05 6.48 27.37
C ILE A 111 10.96 7.58 27.39
N THR A 112 10.33 7.84 26.25
CA THR A 112 9.40 8.97 26.07
C THR A 112 7.95 8.63 26.34
N GLY A 113 7.59 7.34 26.38
CA GLY A 113 6.21 6.86 26.48
C GLY A 113 5.37 7.06 25.23
N LYS A 114 5.95 7.56 24.13
CA LYS A 114 5.28 7.73 22.83
C LYS A 114 5.45 6.47 21.99
N GLU A 115 4.40 6.06 21.29
CA GLU A 115 4.48 4.89 20.41
C GLU A 115 5.48 5.13 19.25
N PRO A 116 6.30 4.14 18.89
CA PRO A 116 7.22 4.26 17.78
C PRO A 116 6.47 4.12 16.45
N ASP A 117 6.78 5.01 15.49
CA ASP A 117 6.20 4.94 14.14
C ASP A 117 6.61 3.66 13.38
N VAL A 118 7.78 3.09 13.71
CA VAL A 118 8.31 1.87 13.10
C VAL A 118 8.90 0.94 14.16
N THR A 119 8.34 -0.27 14.26
CA THR A 119 8.88 -1.35 15.09
C THR A 119 9.78 -2.29 14.27
N PRO A 120 10.65 -3.10 14.91
CA PRO A 120 11.46 -4.09 14.20
C PRO A 120 10.65 -5.10 13.37
N GLU A 121 9.43 -5.43 13.81
CA GLU A 121 8.49 -6.31 13.10
C GLU A 121 8.00 -5.62 11.81
N ILE A 122 7.57 -4.37 11.91
CA ILE A 122 7.16 -3.55 10.76
C ILE A 122 8.33 -3.41 9.79
N ALA A 123 9.52 -3.05 10.27
CA ALA A 123 10.71 -2.92 9.43
C ALA A 123 11.11 -4.22 8.73
N THR A 124 10.90 -5.36 9.39
CA THR A 124 11.14 -6.68 8.78
C THR A 124 10.12 -6.97 7.70
N SER A 125 8.84 -6.70 7.94
CA SER A 125 7.78 -6.87 6.94
C SER A 125 7.99 -5.95 5.73
N MET A 126 8.32 -4.69 5.95
CA MET A 126 8.60 -3.68 4.92
C MET A 126 9.91 -3.91 4.15
N SER A 127 10.75 -4.84 4.60
CA SER A 127 11.99 -5.24 3.93
C SER A 127 11.88 -6.63 3.30
N ASP A 128 10.72 -7.28 3.37
CA ASP A 128 10.50 -8.58 2.75
C ASP A 128 10.29 -8.39 1.24
N THR A 129 10.96 -9.21 0.45
CA THR A 129 10.94 -9.19 -1.02
C THR A 129 10.38 -10.48 -1.62
N GLY A 130 9.86 -11.41 -0.79
CA GLY A 130 9.50 -12.76 -1.22
C GLY A 130 8.04 -13.15 -1.05
N ARG A 131 7.15 -12.22 -0.67
CA ARG A 131 5.73 -12.52 -0.43
C ARG A 131 4.86 -12.08 -1.60
N THR A 132 4.57 -13.02 -2.50
CA THR A 132 3.56 -12.84 -3.55
C THR A 132 2.33 -13.67 -3.23
N PHE A 133 1.16 -13.04 -3.24
CA PHE A 133 -0.14 -13.70 -3.08
C PHE A 133 -0.88 -13.76 -4.41
N VAL A 134 -1.61 -14.86 -4.62
CA VAL A 134 -2.30 -15.16 -5.87
C VAL A 134 -3.82 -15.02 -5.70
N CYS A 135 -4.49 -14.29 -6.60
CA CYS A 135 -5.92 -13.99 -6.55
C CYS A 135 -6.78 -14.82 -7.52
N ASP A 136 -6.26 -15.91 -8.10
CA ASP A 136 -6.92 -16.78 -9.09
C ASP A 136 -8.35 -17.17 -8.72
N LYS A 137 -8.57 -17.44 -7.43
CA LYS A 137 -9.89 -17.80 -6.92
C LYS A 137 -10.89 -16.64 -7.06
N ALA A 138 -10.49 -15.42 -6.70
CA ALA A 138 -11.32 -14.23 -6.84
C ALA A 138 -11.60 -13.94 -8.33
N ILE A 139 -10.61 -14.13 -9.20
CA ILE A 139 -10.78 -13.97 -10.65
C ILE A 139 -11.83 -14.97 -11.16
N ARG A 140 -11.68 -16.25 -10.83
CA ARG A 140 -12.55 -17.33 -11.31
C ARG A 140 -13.99 -17.23 -10.78
N GLU A 141 -14.16 -16.94 -9.50
CA GLU A 141 -15.46 -17.06 -8.83
C GLU A 141 -16.20 -15.72 -8.70
N LEU A 142 -15.48 -14.61 -8.54
CA LEU A 142 -16.10 -13.28 -8.44
C LEU A 142 -16.04 -12.52 -9.77
N GLY A 143 -15.15 -12.90 -10.69
CA GLY A 143 -14.86 -12.10 -11.89
C GLY A 143 -13.93 -10.92 -11.60
N TYR A 144 -13.15 -11.01 -10.52
CA TYR A 144 -12.21 -9.98 -10.08
C TYR A 144 -11.21 -9.63 -11.19
N ARG A 145 -10.89 -8.34 -11.30
CA ARG A 145 -9.93 -7.80 -12.29
C ARG A 145 -8.93 -6.94 -11.55
N THR A 146 -7.68 -7.01 -11.98
CA THR A 146 -6.60 -6.20 -11.46
C THR A 146 -6.21 -5.15 -12.49
N GLN A 147 -5.62 -4.07 -12.00
CA GLN A 147 -5.08 -2.98 -12.80
C GLN A 147 -3.62 -2.76 -12.43
N ALA A 148 -2.85 -2.21 -13.38
CA ALA A 148 -1.46 -1.88 -13.14
C ALA A 148 -1.34 -0.85 -12.00
N PRO A 149 -0.31 -0.92 -11.14
CA PRO A 149 -0.15 -0.02 -9.98
C PRO A 149 -0.14 1.47 -10.38
N LYS A 150 0.39 1.77 -11.58
CA LYS A 150 0.45 3.13 -12.14
C LYS A 150 -0.94 3.78 -12.27
N VAL A 151 -1.97 3.00 -12.58
CA VAL A 151 -3.33 3.52 -12.71
C VAL A 151 -3.85 3.96 -11.34
N ALA A 152 -3.68 3.12 -10.31
CA ALA A 152 -4.09 3.46 -8.95
C ALA A 152 -3.36 4.69 -8.38
N ILE A 153 -2.07 4.84 -8.71
CA ILE A 153 -1.26 6.01 -8.34
C ILE A 153 -1.80 7.26 -9.05
N GLN A 154 -2.03 7.20 -10.36
CA GLN A 154 -2.51 8.33 -11.15
C GLN A 154 -3.91 8.77 -10.70
N ASP A 155 -4.84 7.85 -10.52
CA ASP A 155 -6.20 8.15 -10.07
C ASP A 155 -6.21 8.81 -8.69
N ASN A 156 -5.33 8.37 -7.77
CA ASN A 156 -5.19 9.00 -6.46
C ASN A 156 -4.62 10.42 -6.57
N TYR A 157 -3.55 10.60 -7.36
CA TYR A 157 -2.98 11.92 -7.62
C TYR A 157 -4.00 12.90 -8.21
N ASP A 158 -4.72 12.47 -9.25
CA ASP A 158 -5.71 13.30 -9.93
C ASP A 158 -6.82 13.70 -8.97
N TRP A 159 -7.30 12.78 -8.12
CA TRP A 159 -8.27 13.10 -7.09
C TRP A 159 -7.74 14.11 -6.07
N LEU A 160 -6.55 13.86 -5.49
CA LEU A 160 -5.93 14.77 -4.53
C LEU A 160 -5.73 16.19 -5.10
N ARG A 161 -5.35 16.29 -6.37
CA ARG A 161 -5.19 17.56 -7.08
C ARG A 161 -6.54 18.25 -7.33
N ASN A 162 -7.55 17.51 -7.77
CA ASN A 162 -8.88 18.04 -8.06
C ASN A 162 -9.58 18.56 -6.79
N GLU A 163 -9.35 17.92 -5.65
CA GLU A 163 -9.86 18.37 -4.34
C GLU A 163 -9.04 19.55 -3.75
N GLY A 164 -7.97 19.98 -4.42
CA GLY A 164 -7.10 21.06 -3.95
C GLY A 164 -6.25 20.70 -2.72
N LEU A 165 -6.05 19.40 -2.47
CA LEU A 165 -5.24 18.89 -1.35
C LEU A 165 -3.75 18.85 -1.71
N LEU A 166 -3.43 18.62 -2.99
CA LEU A 166 -2.10 18.77 -3.56
C LEU A 166 -2.09 20.03 -4.43
N ALA A 167 -1.36 21.05 -3.96
CA ALA A 167 -1.15 22.33 -4.63
C ALA A 167 0.17 22.34 -5.40
#